data_AF-A0A1Y3EM14-F1
#
_entry.id   AF-A0A1Y3EM14-F1
#
_cell.length_a   1.000
_cell.length_b   1.000
_cell.length_c   1.000
_cell.angle_alpha   90.00
_cell.angle_beta   90.00
_cell.angle_gamma   90.00
#
_symmetry.space_group_name_H-M   'P 1'
#
loop_
_entity.id
_entity.type
_entity.pdbx_description
1 polymer ?
#
loop_
_entity_poly.entity_id
_entity_poly.type
_entity_poly.pdbx_seq_one_letter_code
_entity_poly.pdbx_strand_id
1 'polypeptide(L)'
;LFENAQPFLWFSCSDLVELCRVADIIRVRESLKQDQEIKQENSFSEQVEIRPFEQSDFLKAVERMNKDNEDMLLNRHDEIELM
;
A
#
# COMPACT_ATOMS: atom_id res chain seq x y z
N LEU A 1 18.79 9.44 -6.85
CA LEU A 1 17.64 8.78 -7.52
C LEU A 1 17.95 7.29 -7.57
N PHE A 2 17.25 6.49 -6.76
CA PHE A 2 17.34 5.01 -6.64
C PHE A 2 18.61 4.40 -6.02
N GLU A 3 18.92 4.68 -4.75
CA GLU A 3 19.83 3.81 -3.96
C GLU A 3 19.13 2.59 -3.33
N ASN A 4 17.80 2.48 -3.45
CA ASN A 4 16.98 1.39 -2.88
C ASN A 4 16.29 0.56 -3.97
N ALA A 5 16.98 0.19 -5.05
CA ALA A 5 16.41 -0.67 -6.10
C ALA A 5 16.18 -2.14 -5.65
N GLN A 6 16.78 -2.54 -4.53
CA GLN A 6 16.71 -3.91 -4.00
C GLN A 6 15.28 -4.46 -3.84
N PRO A 7 14.31 -3.73 -3.22
CA PRO A 7 12.92 -4.19 -3.13
C PRO A 7 12.14 -4.26 -4.46
N PHE A 8 12.69 -3.74 -5.57
CA PHE A 8 11.98 -3.63 -6.85
C PHE A 8 12.54 -4.57 -7.93
N LEU A 9 13.60 -5.34 -7.66
CA LEU A 9 14.32 -6.15 -8.65
C LEU A 9 13.45 -7.21 -9.33
N TRP A 10 12.35 -7.61 -8.70
CA TRP A 10 11.41 -8.60 -9.22
C TRP A 10 10.10 -8.02 -9.76
N PHE A 11 9.93 -6.68 -9.80
CA PHE A 11 8.72 -6.05 -10.31
C PHE A 11 8.76 -5.92 -11.84
N SER A 12 7.74 -6.49 -12.48
CA SER A 12 7.40 -6.20 -13.87
C SER A 12 6.89 -4.76 -14.03
N CYS A 13 6.77 -4.29 -15.27
CA CYS A 13 6.18 -2.98 -15.53
C CYS A 13 4.73 -2.86 -15.01
N SER A 14 3.95 -3.94 -15.04
CA SER A 14 2.61 -3.96 -14.43
C SER A 14 2.67 -3.84 -12.91
N ASP A 15 3.65 -4.48 -12.27
CA ASP A 15 3.82 -4.38 -10.81
C ASP A 15 4.21 -2.96 -10.41
N LEU A 16 5.00 -2.24 -11.22
CA LEU A 16 5.30 -0.84 -10.97
C LEU A 16 4.07 0.07 -11.09
N VAL A 17 3.17 -0.21 -12.03
CA VAL A 17 1.89 0.53 -12.14
C VAL A 17 1.01 0.26 -10.93
N GLU A 18 0.92 -0.99 -10.51
CA GLU A 18 0.11 -1.37 -9.36
C GLU A 18 0.69 -0.82 -8.05
N LEU A 19 2.02 -0.81 -7.91
CA LEU A 19 2.72 -0.19 -6.79
C LEU A 19 2.31 1.28 -6.61
N CYS A 20 2.31 2.06 -7.70
CA CYS A 20 1.89 3.46 -7.64
C CYS A 20 0.42 3.60 -7.20
N ARG A 21 -0.47 2.74 -7.71
CA ARG A 21 -1.89 2.74 -7.33
C ARG A 21 -2.10 2.40 -5.87
N VAL A 22 -1.42 1.36 -5.38
CA VAL A 22 -1.50 0.93 -3.98
C VAL A 22 -0.97 2.03 -3.07
N ALA A 23 0.14 2.69 -3.43
CA ALA A 23 0.68 3.80 -2.65
C ALA A 23 -0.30 4.99 -2.58
N ASP A 24 -0.96 5.34 -3.68
CA ASP A 24 -2.01 6.37 -3.68
C ASP A 24 -3.20 6.01 -2.80
N ILE A 25 -3.65 4.74 -2.83
CA ILE A 25 -4.75 4.27 -1.99
C ILE A 25 -4.37 4.33 -0.51
N ILE A 26 -3.15 3.94 -0.16
CA ILE A 26 -2.64 4.02 1.23
C ILE A 26 -2.67 5.46 1.72
N ARG A 27 -2.14 6.39 0.92
CA ARG A 27 -2.13 7.83 1.24
C ARG A 27 -3.53 8.38 1.49
N VAL A 28 -4.49 8.06 0.62
CA VAL A 28 -5.89 8.50 0.79
C VAL A 28 -6.51 7.90 2.04
N ARG A 29 -6.30 6.60 2.30
CA ARG A 29 -6.83 5.92 3.49
C ARG A 29 -6.30 6.50 4.79
N GLU A 30 -5.00 6.79 4.85
CA GLU A 30 -4.39 7.38 6.04
C GLU A 30 -4.89 8.80 6.28
N SER A 31 -5.05 9.60 5.22
CA SER A 31 -5.63 10.94 5.33
C SER A 31 -7.06 10.87 5.89
N LEU A 32 -7.87 9.94 5.39
CA LEU A 32 -9.24 9.72 5.88
C LEU A 32 -9.27 9.27 7.36
N LYS A 33 -8.32 8.43 7.77
CA LYS A 33 -8.24 7.96 9.16
C LYS A 33 -7.84 9.10 10.10
N GLN A 34 -6.86 9.91 9.72
CA GLN A 34 -6.47 11.11 10.48
C GLN A 34 -7.64 12.09 10.62
N ASP A 35 -8.38 12.32 9.54
CA ASP A 35 -9.58 13.16 9.55
C ASP A 35 -10.66 12.61 10.49
N GLN A 36 -10.87 11.29 10.53
CA GLN A 36 -11.83 10.65 11.45
C GLN A 36 -11.42 10.80 12.92
N GLU A 37 -10.13 10.65 13.22
CA GLU A 37 -9.58 10.84 14.57
C GLU A 37 -9.77 12.30 15.03
N ILE A 38 -9.53 13.28 14.14
CA ILE A 38 -9.71 14.71 14.43
C ILE A 38 -11.21 15.08 14.55
N LYS A 39 -12.08 14.51 13.70
CA LYS A 39 -13.53 14.80 13.70
C LYS A 39 -14.27 14.20 14.89
N GLN A 40 -13.71 13.22 15.60
CA GLN A 40 -14.23 12.82 16.92
C GLN A 40 -14.07 13.94 17.95
N GLU A 41 -13.15 14.89 17.75
CA GLU A 41 -12.90 16.01 18.66
C GLU A 41 -13.60 17.31 18.24
N ASN A 42 -13.96 17.51 16.97
CA ASN A 42 -14.64 18.73 16.51
C ASN A 42 -15.61 18.55 15.33
N SER A 43 -16.72 19.29 15.42
CA SER A 43 -17.86 19.38 14.50
C SER A 43 -17.51 19.37 12.99
N PHE A 44 -18.27 18.56 12.25
CA PHE A 44 -18.30 18.32 10.80
C PHE A 44 -17.66 19.39 9.88
N SER A 45 -16.54 19.01 9.26
CA SER A 45 -16.07 19.54 7.97
C SER A 45 -16.39 18.53 6.86
N GLU A 46 -17.11 18.99 5.82
CA GLU A 46 -17.50 18.20 4.63
C GLU A 46 -16.33 17.85 3.71
N GLN A 47 -15.16 18.46 3.87
CA GLN A 47 -13.99 18.26 3.02
C GLN A 47 -12.88 17.55 3.78
N VAL A 48 -12.34 16.49 3.17
CA VAL A 48 -11.17 15.75 3.66
C VAL A 48 -9.95 16.28 2.94
N GLU A 49 -8.98 16.78 3.69
CA GLU A 49 -7.69 17.16 3.13
C GLU A 49 -6.83 15.92 2.95
N ILE A 50 -6.42 15.64 1.71
CA ILE A 50 -5.52 14.51 1.43
C ILE A 50 -4.09 14.99 1.54
N ARG A 51 -3.29 14.34 2.39
CA ARG A 51 -1.89 14.72 2.58
C ARG A 51 -1.06 14.56 1.28
N PRO A 52 0.06 15.31 1.15
CA PRO A 52 1.01 15.13 0.07
C PRO A 52 1.55 13.70 0.01
N PHE A 53 2.04 13.34 -1.17
CA PHE A 53 2.66 12.04 -1.39
C PHE A 53 4.05 12.00 -0.75
N GLU A 54 4.33 10.93 0.00
CA GLU A 54 5.60 10.74 0.71
C GLU A 54 6.30 9.45 0.28
N GLN A 55 7.62 9.36 0.51
CA GLN A 55 8.37 8.13 0.25
C GLN A 55 7.86 6.94 1.08
N SER A 56 7.30 7.21 2.26
CA SER A 56 6.69 6.22 3.15
C SER A 56 5.52 5.48 2.48
N ASP A 57 4.78 6.13 1.57
CA ASP A 57 3.67 5.52 0.82
C ASP A 57 4.16 4.41 -0.10
N PHE A 58 5.27 4.64 -0.80
CA PHE A 58 5.90 3.62 -1.65
C PHE A 58 6.43 2.45 -0.82
N LEU A 59 7.05 2.72 0.33
CA LEU A 59 7.59 1.66 1.19
C LEU A 59 6.47 0.75 1.72
N LYS A 60 5.38 1.34 2.22
CA LYS A 60 4.20 0.58 2.67
C LYS A 60 3.55 -0.20 1.52
N ALA A 61 3.51 0.36 0.31
CA ALA A 61 2.97 -0.33 -0.85
C ALA A 61 3.83 -1.54 -1.25
N VAL A 62 5.16 -1.42 -1.21
CA VAL A 62 6.08 -2.55 -1.42
C VAL A 62 5.83 -3.66 -0.38
N GLU A 63 5.80 -3.31 0.90
CA GLU A 63 5.54 -4.27 1.98
C GLU A 63 4.21 -5.00 1.77
N ARG A 64 3.17 -4.26 1.36
CA ARG A 64 1.85 -4.82 1.09
C ARG A 64 1.87 -5.82 -0.08
N MET A 65 2.49 -5.44 -1.19
CA MET A 65 2.56 -6.28 -2.40
C MET A 65 3.43 -7.53 -2.18
N ASN A 66 4.54 -7.41 -1.44
CA ASN A 66 5.36 -8.56 -1.10
C ASN A 66 4.59 -9.56 -0.23
N LYS A 67 3.82 -9.07 0.76
CA LYS A 67 2.96 -9.92 1.57
C LYS A 67 1.87 -10.62 0.76
N ASP A 68 1.21 -9.93 -0.15
CA ASP A 68 0.20 -10.54 -1.01
C ASP A 68 0.78 -11.66 -1.91
N ASN A 69 2.02 -11.49 -2.37
CA ASN A 69 2.74 -12.52 -3.11
C ASN A 69 3.12 -13.73 -2.23
N GLU A 70 3.59 -13.49 -1.00
CA GLU A 70 3.90 -14.55 -0.02
C GLU A 70 2.64 -15.35 0.32
N ASP A 71 1.54 -14.68 0.63
CA ASP A 71 0.25 -15.30 0.96
C ASP A 71 -0.27 -16.16 -0.22
N MET A 72 -0.15 -15.66 -1.46
CA MET A 72 -0.52 -16.43 -2.66
C MET A 72 0.36 -17.68 -2.85
N LEU A 73 1.66 -17.57 -2.57
CA LEU A 73 2.57 -18.71 -2.67
C LEU A 73 2.23 -19.77 -1.63
N LEU A 74 1.99 -19.38 -0.37
CA LEU A 74 1.60 -20.30 0.70
C LEU A 74 0.33 -21.08 0.35
N ASN A 75 -0.72 -20.38 -0.10
CA ASN A 75 -1.97 -21.03 -0.49
C ASN A 75 -1.80 -22.04 -1.64
N ARG A 76 -0.89 -21.78 -2.58
CA ARG A 76 -0.59 -22.74 -3.66
C ARG A 76 0.17 -23.98 -3.19
N HIS A 77 1.00 -23.87 -2.16
CA HIS A 77 1.69 -25.04 -1.60
C HIS A 77 0.68 -25.95 -0.87
N ASP A 78 -0.26 -25.36 -0.12
CA ASP A 78 -1.33 -26.10 0.54
C ASP A 78 -2.22 -26.86 -0.47
N GLU A 79 -2.53 -26.24 -1.62
CA GLU A 79 -3.30 -26.90 -2.69
C GLU A 79 -2.57 -28.08 -3.35
N ILE A 80 -1.23 -28.02 -3.44
CA ILE A 80 -0.42 -29.09 -4.04
C ILE A 80 -0.21 -30.24 -3.06
N GLU A 81 -0.02 -29.98 -1.76
CA GLU A 81 0.11 -31.03 -0.74
C GLU A 81 -1.20 -31.80 -0.48
N LEU A 82 -2.35 -31.22 -0.86
CA LEU A 82 -3.68 -31.84 -0.73
C LEU A 82 -4.11 -32.73 -1.92
N MET A 83 -3.31 -32.83 -2.98
CA MET A 83 -3.54 -33.70 -4.15
C MET A 83 -2.67 -34.95 -4.15
#